data_AF-A0A813XYE9-F1
#
_entry.id   AF-A0A813XYE9-F1
#
_cell.length_a   1.000
_cell.length_b   1.000
_cell.length_c   1.000
_cell.angle_alpha   90.00
_cell.angle_beta   90.00
_cell.angle_gamma   90.00
#
_symmetry.space_group_name_H-M   'P 1'
#
loop_
_entity.id
_entity.type
_entity.pdbx_description
1 polymer ?
#
loop_
_entity_poly.entity_id
_entity_poly.type
_entity_poly.pdbx_seq_one_letter_code
_entity_poly.pdbx_strand_id
1 'polypeptide(L)'
;MFARLACTRANKVTVWFQRDQSTPTKIKIDFDSNIDDLKEAIFCATDKGQYQATYNNEPLRPLASVPRNTTDHMPIVFTRISNIPPPSEQTQTKKNKYQQSGITVAGGNGKGQELNQLYGPRGICIDNDKSIYIADFSNHRIVKWKLNSNTGKIMACGNGKENQLYNPRDIIFDKQNKSFIISDVGRRRVVRYFDKNQKTLISKIIRKFGRHQKKQQIIISNIFCEGLTIDNNGYIYVSDYEKHEVRRWEEGDEEGELVAGGNGQ
;
A
#
# COMPACT_ATOMS: atom_id res chain seq x y z
N MET A 1 9.20 -48.07 -30.15
CA MET A 1 10.35 -47.26 -29.71
C MET A 1 10.44 -47.30 -28.19
N PHE A 2 11.59 -47.65 -27.62
CA PHE A 2 11.77 -47.76 -26.17
C PHE A 2 12.03 -46.38 -25.55
N ALA A 3 11.23 -45.99 -24.55
CA ALA A 3 11.52 -44.83 -23.70
C ALA A 3 12.20 -45.32 -22.42
N ARG A 4 13.32 -44.70 -22.02
CA ARG A 4 13.94 -44.92 -20.70
C ARG A 4 13.43 -43.86 -19.73
N LEU A 5 13.10 -44.27 -18.51
CA LEU A 5 12.57 -43.39 -17.47
C LEU A 5 13.65 -43.05 -16.43
N ALA A 6 13.70 -41.80 -15.99
CA ALA A 6 14.38 -41.41 -14.75
C ALA A 6 13.46 -40.45 -13.98
N CYS A 7 13.06 -40.84 -12.77
CA CYS A 7 12.24 -40.01 -11.89
C CYS A 7 13.14 -39.21 -10.93
N THR A 8 12.86 -37.92 -10.76
CA THR A 8 13.42 -37.12 -9.66
C THR A 8 12.29 -36.61 -8.78
N ARG A 9 12.44 -36.75 -7.45
CA ARG A 9 11.48 -36.37 -6.41
C ARG A 9 10.97 -34.92 -6.58
N ALA A 10 9.83 -34.75 -7.24
CA ALA A 10 8.83 -33.69 -7.08
C ALA A 10 7.91 -33.64 -8.32
N ASN A 11 6.72 -34.26 -8.28
CA ASN A 11 5.57 -34.07 -9.20
C ASN A 11 5.86 -33.78 -10.70
N LYS A 12 6.96 -34.29 -11.23
CA LYS A 12 7.46 -34.00 -12.57
C LYS A 12 7.79 -35.31 -13.25
N VAL A 13 7.24 -35.50 -14.44
CA VAL A 13 7.54 -36.64 -15.30
C VAL A 13 8.40 -36.13 -16.45
N THR A 14 9.51 -36.83 -16.68
CA THR A 14 10.43 -36.55 -17.78
C THR A 14 10.34 -37.70 -18.77
N VAL A 15 10.00 -37.40 -20.03
CA VAL A 15 9.88 -38.40 -21.11
C VAL A 15 10.85 -38.05 -22.23
N TRP A 16 11.58 -39.05 -22.72
CA TRP A 16 12.51 -38.92 -23.83
C TRP A 16 11.89 -39.56 -25.08
N PHE A 17 11.94 -38.85 -26.21
CA PHE A 17 11.52 -39.39 -27.50
C PHE A 17 12.74 -39.48 -28.43
N GLN A 18 12.87 -40.58 -29.16
CA GLN A 18 13.82 -40.68 -30.28
C GLN A 18 13.05 -40.32 -31.55
N ARG A 19 13.63 -39.53 -32.43
CA ARG A 19 12.94 -39.01 -33.62
C ARG A 19 13.13 -39.98 -34.78
N ASP A 20 12.37 -41.06 -34.76
CA ASP A 20 12.40 -42.12 -35.77
C ASP A 20 10.97 -42.64 -35.98
N GLN A 21 10.45 -42.39 -37.18
CA GLN A 21 9.19 -42.86 -37.76
C GLN A 21 7.87 -42.11 -37.50
N SER A 22 7.14 -41.99 -38.60
CA SER A 22 5.97 -41.14 -38.90
C SER A 22 4.64 -41.69 -38.39
N THR A 23 4.65 -42.44 -37.28
CA THR A 23 3.44 -42.99 -36.68
C THR A 23 3.35 -42.59 -35.20
N PRO A 24 2.29 -41.89 -34.77
CA PRO A 24 2.13 -41.49 -33.37
C PRO A 24 2.04 -42.74 -32.49
N THR A 25 3.08 -42.98 -31.69
CA THR A 25 3.14 -44.15 -30.81
C THR A 25 2.45 -43.82 -29.49
N LYS A 26 1.46 -44.63 -29.07
CA LYS A 26 0.97 -44.59 -27.68
C LYS A 26 2.07 -45.17 -26.78
N ILE A 27 2.66 -44.35 -25.92
CA ILE A 27 3.63 -44.79 -24.92
C ILE A 27 2.89 -45.00 -23.60
N LYS A 28 2.92 -46.22 -23.06
CA LYS A 28 2.42 -46.54 -21.72
C LYS A 28 3.56 -46.28 -20.73
N ILE A 29 3.30 -45.47 -19.69
CA ILE A 29 4.29 -45.12 -18.67
C ILE A 29 3.92 -45.87 -17.38
N ASP A 30 4.85 -46.68 -16.88
CA ASP A 30 4.76 -47.29 -15.54
C ASP A 30 5.39 -46.36 -14.51
N PHE A 31 4.71 -46.14 -13.40
CA PHE A 31 5.23 -45.42 -12.24
C PHE A 31 5.69 -46.44 -11.21
N ASP A 32 6.97 -46.43 -10.85
CA ASP A 32 7.47 -47.38 -9.85
C ASP A 32 7.14 -46.90 -8.41
N SER A 33 6.28 -47.68 -7.77
CA SER A 33 6.03 -47.91 -6.33
C SER A 33 5.91 -46.73 -5.35
N ASN A 34 4.68 -46.22 -5.18
CA ASN A 34 3.91 -46.12 -3.91
C ASN A 34 2.61 -45.29 -4.06
N ILE A 35 1.92 -45.42 -5.19
CA ILE A 35 0.60 -44.82 -5.40
C ILE A 35 -0.28 -45.93 -5.97
N ASP A 36 -1.21 -46.43 -5.15
CA ASP A 36 -2.16 -47.52 -5.44
C ASP A 36 -3.20 -47.19 -6.53
N ASP A 37 -2.88 -46.36 -7.50
CA ASP A 37 -3.77 -45.99 -8.59
C ASP A 37 -2.96 -45.79 -9.87
N LEU A 38 -2.75 -46.88 -10.61
CA LEU A 38 -2.26 -46.85 -11.99
C LEU A 38 -3.15 -45.92 -12.82
N LYS A 39 -2.66 -44.75 -13.21
CA LYS A 39 -3.40 -43.78 -14.03
C LYS A 39 -2.56 -43.36 -15.23
N GLU A 40 -3.00 -43.84 -16.40
CA GLU A 40 -2.32 -43.71 -17.69
C GLU A 40 -2.18 -42.24 -18.13
N ALA A 41 -1.01 -41.87 -18.65
CA ALA A 41 -0.80 -40.62 -19.36
C ALA A 41 -0.58 -40.90 -20.84
N ILE A 42 -1.33 -40.23 -21.72
CA ILE A 42 -1.27 -40.43 -23.18
C ILE A 42 -0.49 -39.27 -23.79
N PHE A 43 0.51 -39.59 -24.61
CA PHE A 43 1.29 -38.62 -25.37
C PHE A 43 1.07 -38.86 -26.86
N CYS A 44 0.69 -37.81 -27.58
CA CYS A 44 0.60 -37.82 -29.04
C CYS A 44 1.54 -36.75 -29.61
N ALA A 45 2.51 -37.18 -30.41
CA ALA A 45 3.27 -36.29 -31.27
C ALA A 45 2.51 -36.14 -32.59
N THR A 46 2.24 -34.91 -33.00
CA THR A 46 1.64 -34.62 -34.30
C THR A 46 2.72 -34.40 -35.35
N ASP A 47 2.39 -34.63 -36.62
CA ASP A 47 3.29 -34.55 -37.79
C ASP A 47 3.93 -33.16 -37.98
N LYS A 48 3.46 -32.15 -37.24
CA LYS A 48 3.96 -30.76 -37.23
C LYS A 48 4.85 -30.42 -36.03
N GLY A 49 5.28 -31.43 -35.25
CA GLY A 49 6.15 -31.23 -34.08
C GLY A 49 5.45 -30.60 -32.86
N GLN A 50 4.12 -30.63 -32.81
CA GLN A 50 3.36 -30.26 -31.61
C GLN A 50 3.12 -31.51 -30.77
N TYR A 51 3.43 -31.41 -29.47
CA TYR A 51 3.24 -32.47 -28.50
C TYR A 51 2.01 -32.17 -27.66
N GLN A 52 1.08 -33.12 -27.57
CA GLN A 52 -0.06 -33.06 -26.65
C GLN A 52 0.08 -34.18 -25.64
N ALA A 53 -0.15 -33.85 -24.37
CA ALA A 53 -0.14 -34.79 -23.27
C ALA A 53 -1.44 -34.63 -22.46
N THR A 54 -2.04 -35.73 -22.06
CA THR A 54 -3.22 -35.73 -21.18
C THR A 54 -2.98 -36.61 -19.95
N TYR A 55 -3.59 -36.24 -18.83
CA TYR A 55 -3.62 -37.03 -17.59
C TYR A 55 -5.07 -37.07 -17.08
N ASN A 56 -5.67 -38.26 -16.98
CA ASN A 56 -7.10 -38.46 -16.70
C ASN A 56 -8.01 -37.65 -17.65
N ASN A 57 -7.74 -37.67 -18.96
CA ASN A 57 -8.42 -36.89 -20.00
C ASN A 57 -8.30 -35.36 -19.87
N GLU A 58 -7.58 -34.84 -18.89
CA GLU A 58 -7.29 -33.41 -18.79
C GLU A 58 -6.00 -33.06 -19.56
N PRO A 59 -6.01 -32.02 -20.42
CA PRO A 59 -4.82 -31.60 -21.15
C PRO A 59 -3.76 -31.04 -20.20
N LEU A 60 -2.51 -31.46 -20.40
CA LEU A 60 -1.33 -30.92 -19.74
C LEU A 60 -0.68 -29.84 -20.62
N ARG A 61 -0.02 -28.86 -20.00
CA ARG A 61 0.79 -27.86 -20.72
C ARG A 61 2.28 -28.07 -20.50
N PRO A 62 3.12 -27.89 -21.54
CA PRO A 62 4.57 -27.86 -21.40
C PRO A 62 5.00 -26.57 -20.67
N LEU A 63 5.95 -26.69 -19.74
CA LEU A 63 6.46 -25.59 -18.90
C LEU A 63 7.37 -24.60 -19.65
N ALA A 64 7.83 -24.95 -20.85
CA ALA A 64 8.71 -24.10 -21.66
C ALA A 64 8.38 -24.21 -23.15
N SER A 65 8.65 -23.15 -23.91
CA SER A 65 8.59 -23.15 -25.37
C SER A 65 9.69 -24.08 -25.91
N VAL A 66 9.28 -25.19 -26.53
CA VAL A 66 10.20 -26.16 -27.14
C VAL A 66 10.95 -25.46 -28.29
N PRO A 67 12.30 -25.38 -28.25
CA PRO A 67 13.06 -24.86 -29.38
C PRO A 67 12.83 -25.75 -30.60
N ARG A 68 12.49 -25.16 -31.76
CA ARG A 68 12.08 -25.91 -32.97
C ARG A 68 13.16 -26.82 -33.56
N ASN A 69 14.42 -26.65 -33.15
CA ASN A 69 15.54 -27.49 -33.59
C ASN A 69 16.50 -27.71 -32.43
N THR A 70 16.41 -28.87 -31.79
CA THR A 70 17.53 -29.44 -31.05
C THR A 70 17.57 -30.93 -31.36
N THR A 71 18.71 -31.39 -31.89
CA THR A 71 19.03 -32.80 -32.16
C THR A 71 19.42 -33.55 -30.90
N ASP A 72 19.46 -32.89 -29.75
CA ASP A 72 19.83 -33.49 -28.49
C ASP A 72 18.63 -33.57 -27.54
N HIS A 73 18.42 -34.80 -27.09
CA HIS A 73 17.65 -35.23 -25.93
C HIS A 73 17.46 -34.11 -24.88
N MET A 74 16.38 -33.34 -25.00
CA MET A 74 15.96 -32.36 -23.99
C MET A 74 14.66 -32.82 -23.33
N PRO A 75 14.59 -32.87 -21.99
CA PRO A 75 13.38 -33.28 -21.30
C PRO A 75 12.30 -32.19 -21.38
N ILE A 76 11.12 -32.54 -21.89
CA ILE A 76 9.95 -31.66 -21.83
C ILE A 76 9.22 -31.92 -20.51
N VAL A 77 9.17 -30.89 -19.66
CA VAL A 77 8.46 -30.95 -18.37
C VAL A 77 7.02 -30.47 -18.55
N PHE A 78 6.07 -31.27 -18.09
CA PHE A 78 4.64 -30.95 -18.11
C PHE A 78 4.12 -30.66 -16.70
N THR A 79 3.13 -29.77 -16.57
CA THR A 79 2.39 -29.57 -15.31
C THR A 79 0.91 -29.76 -15.52
N ARG A 80 0.23 -30.17 -14.44
CA ARG A 80 -1.23 -30.21 -14.37
C ARG A 80 -1.78 -28.79 -14.51
N ILE A 81 -2.77 -28.61 -15.37
CA ILE A 81 -3.52 -27.35 -15.46
C ILE A 81 -4.54 -27.36 -14.31
N SER A 82 -4.10 -27.11 -13.08
CA SER A 82 -5.03 -26.79 -12.01
C SER A 82 -5.36 -25.30 -12.09
N ASN A 83 -6.59 -25.00 -12.55
CA ASN A 83 -7.31 -23.72 -12.47
C ASN A 83 -7.22 -22.78 -13.70
N ILE A 84 -7.68 -23.24 -14.86
CA ILE A 84 -8.17 -22.31 -15.91
C ILE A 84 -9.71 -22.41 -15.94
N PRO A 85 -10.46 -21.36 -15.56
CA PRO A 85 -11.91 -21.35 -15.71
C PRO A 85 -12.32 -21.32 -17.20
N PRO A 86 -13.54 -21.76 -17.54
CA PRO A 86 -13.98 -21.93 -18.94
C PRO A 86 -13.95 -20.64 -19.77
N PRO A 87 -13.93 -20.72 -21.12
CA PRO A 87 -13.59 -19.61 -22.03
C PRO A 87 -14.63 -18.48 -22.16
N SER A 88 -15.51 -18.27 -21.19
CA SER A 88 -16.54 -17.22 -21.22
C SER A 88 -16.31 -16.05 -20.23
N GLU A 89 -15.14 -15.94 -19.60
CA GLU A 89 -14.78 -14.78 -18.75
C GLU A 89 -13.31 -14.34 -18.94
N GLN A 90 -12.89 -14.05 -20.17
CA GLN A 90 -11.62 -13.34 -20.42
C GLN A 90 -11.84 -11.92 -20.91
N THR A 91 -12.67 -11.19 -20.18
CA THR A 91 -12.35 -9.79 -19.86
C THR A 91 -11.85 -9.75 -18.42
N GLN A 92 -10.57 -10.11 -18.23
CA GLN A 92 -9.85 -9.60 -17.07
C GLN A 92 -9.70 -8.08 -17.26
N THR A 93 -10.78 -7.35 -16.97
CA THR A 93 -10.65 -5.96 -16.59
C THR A 93 -9.72 -5.98 -15.40
N LYS A 94 -8.51 -5.42 -15.54
CA LYS A 94 -7.68 -5.03 -14.39
C LYS A 94 -8.63 -4.31 -13.44
N LYS A 95 -9.11 -4.99 -12.38
CA LYS A 95 -9.94 -4.35 -11.37
C LYS A 95 -9.07 -3.24 -10.82
N ASN A 96 -9.37 -2.01 -11.20
CA ASN A 96 -8.66 -0.87 -10.69
C ASN A 96 -8.83 -0.94 -9.17
N LYS A 97 -7.70 -0.93 -8.43
CA LYS A 97 -7.71 -1.01 -6.97
C LYS A 97 -8.61 0.08 -6.35
N TYR A 98 -8.80 1.16 -7.10
CA TYR A 98 -9.65 2.28 -6.75
C TYR A 98 -10.95 2.23 -7.56
N GLN A 99 -12.08 2.12 -6.86
CA GLN A 99 -13.38 2.40 -7.46
C GLN A 99 -13.41 3.87 -7.91
N GLN A 100 -14.03 4.16 -9.05
CA GLN A 100 -14.13 5.54 -9.55
C GLN A 100 -14.99 6.44 -8.65
N SER A 101 -15.85 5.86 -7.80
CA SER A 101 -16.65 6.57 -6.80
C SER A 101 -16.08 6.42 -5.39
N GLY A 102 -15.82 7.54 -4.72
CA GLY A 102 -15.51 7.57 -3.29
C GLY A 102 -16.77 7.45 -2.42
N ILE A 103 -16.57 7.11 -1.14
CA ILE A 103 -17.62 7.17 -0.11
C ILE A 103 -17.31 8.30 0.87
N THR A 104 -18.35 8.99 1.35
CA THR A 104 -18.22 9.98 2.42
C THR A 104 -17.99 9.27 3.75
N VAL A 105 -16.83 9.50 4.36
CA VAL A 105 -16.44 8.88 5.66
C VAL A 105 -16.42 9.87 6.82
N ALA A 106 -16.53 11.17 6.54
CA ALA A 106 -16.61 12.26 7.50
C ALA A 106 -17.33 13.46 6.89
N GLY A 107 -18.13 14.17 7.69
CA GLY A 107 -18.97 15.27 7.21
C GLY A 107 -20.18 14.77 6.42
N GLY A 108 -20.48 15.42 5.29
CA GLY A 108 -21.62 15.08 4.43
C GLY A 108 -22.95 15.75 4.81
N ASN A 109 -23.01 16.45 5.94
CA ASN A 109 -24.23 17.11 6.45
C ASN A 109 -24.27 18.62 6.14
N GLY A 110 -23.69 19.02 5.01
CA GLY A 110 -23.54 20.41 4.61
C GLY A 110 -22.41 21.15 5.33
N LYS A 111 -22.24 22.41 4.92
CA LYS A 111 -21.26 23.35 5.49
C LYS A 111 -21.77 23.86 6.85
N GLY A 112 -20.94 23.82 7.88
CA GLY A 112 -21.26 24.43 9.18
C GLY A 112 -20.25 24.08 10.29
N GLN A 113 -20.58 24.47 11.52
CA GLN A 113 -19.71 24.33 12.70
C GLN A 113 -20.08 23.17 13.62
N GLU A 114 -21.21 22.50 13.37
CA GLU A 114 -21.62 21.34 14.16
C GLU A 114 -20.62 20.18 14.06
N LEU A 115 -20.67 19.25 15.01
CA LEU A 115 -19.74 18.12 15.05
C LEU A 115 -19.93 17.13 13.90
N ASN A 116 -21.11 17.10 13.28
CA ASN A 116 -21.39 16.31 12.08
C ASN A 116 -21.14 17.10 10.77
N GLN A 117 -20.67 18.35 10.85
CA GLN A 117 -20.43 19.24 9.71
C GLN A 117 -18.95 19.62 9.59
N LEU A 118 -18.55 20.03 8.39
CA LEU A 118 -17.22 20.55 8.08
C LEU A 118 -17.38 21.82 7.23
N TYR A 119 -16.40 22.72 7.27
CA TYR A 119 -16.34 23.90 6.43
C TYR A 119 -14.95 24.05 5.79
N GLY A 120 -14.88 23.68 4.51
CA GLY A 120 -13.66 23.76 3.73
C GLY A 120 -12.56 22.82 4.23
N PRO A 121 -12.84 21.52 4.45
CA PRO A 121 -11.80 20.59 4.88
C PRO A 121 -10.62 20.60 3.90
N ARG A 122 -9.40 20.52 4.45
CA ARG A 122 -8.13 20.52 3.70
C ARG A 122 -7.37 19.23 3.96
N GLY A 123 -6.19 19.30 4.58
CA GLY A 123 -5.35 18.17 4.88
C GLY A 123 -6.03 17.17 5.81
N ILE A 124 -5.67 15.90 5.61
CA ILE A 124 -6.15 14.79 6.40
C ILE A 124 -4.99 13.85 6.75
N CYS A 125 -5.06 13.23 7.92
CA CYS A 125 -4.20 12.10 8.25
C CYS A 125 -4.98 11.02 8.98
N ILE A 126 -4.40 9.82 9.06
CA ILE A 126 -5.03 8.66 9.69
C ILE A 126 -4.10 8.13 10.78
N ASP A 127 -4.62 7.89 11.98
CA ASP A 127 -3.87 7.22 13.05
C ASP A 127 -3.91 5.69 12.92
N ASN A 128 -3.17 5.01 13.79
CA ASN A 128 -3.12 3.54 13.79
C ASN A 128 -4.49 2.88 14.10
N ASP A 129 -5.41 3.60 14.74
CA ASP A 129 -6.77 3.15 15.05
C ASP A 129 -7.76 3.44 13.90
N LYS A 130 -7.25 3.81 12.72
CA LYS A 130 -8.04 4.21 11.54
C LYS A 130 -8.97 5.40 11.80
N SER A 131 -8.65 6.23 12.79
CA SER A 131 -9.34 7.51 12.96
C SER A 131 -8.76 8.54 12.01
N ILE A 132 -9.64 9.30 11.38
CA ILE A 132 -9.30 10.33 10.40
C ILE A 132 -9.21 11.66 11.15
N TYR A 133 -8.14 12.39 10.98
CA TYR A 133 -7.98 13.75 11.49
C TYR A 133 -8.07 14.70 10.32
N ILE A 134 -8.84 15.76 10.48
CA ILE A 134 -9.21 16.65 9.40
C ILE A 134 -8.88 18.07 9.82
N ALA A 135 -8.11 18.77 8.99
CA ALA A 135 -7.95 20.20 9.07
C ALA A 135 -9.23 20.87 8.54
N ASP A 136 -10.14 21.23 9.44
CA ASP A 136 -11.39 21.90 9.14
C ASP A 136 -11.14 23.41 9.06
N PHE A 137 -10.51 23.79 7.94
CA PHE A 137 -9.81 25.06 7.72
C PHE A 137 -10.64 26.29 8.11
N SER A 138 -11.83 26.44 7.54
CA SER A 138 -12.65 27.64 7.74
C SER A 138 -13.32 27.67 9.12
N ASN A 139 -13.37 26.55 9.82
CA ASN A 139 -13.80 26.45 11.21
C ASN A 139 -12.64 26.53 12.21
N HIS A 140 -11.41 26.73 11.72
CA HIS A 140 -10.21 26.92 12.52
C HIS A 140 -9.96 25.81 13.56
N ARG A 141 -10.21 24.56 13.17
CA ARG A 141 -10.13 23.41 14.08
C ARG A 141 -9.56 22.16 13.41
N ILE A 142 -9.06 21.26 14.25
CA ILE A 142 -8.78 19.87 13.88
C ILE A 142 -9.87 18.98 14.47
N VAL A 143 -10.50 18.18 13.62
CA VAL A 143 -11.55 17.24 14.00
C VAL A 143 -11.04 15.82 13.83
N LYS A 144 -11.16 14.99 14.87
CA LYS A 144 -10.98 13.53 14.82
C LYS A 144 -12.31 12.88 14.48
N TRP A 145 -12.34 12.04 13.48
CA TRP A 145 -13.50 11.28 13.04
C TRP A 145 -13.17 9.79 13.06
N LYS A 146 -13.89 9.02 13.86
CA LYS A 146 -13.74 7.56 13.84
C LYS A 146 -14.48 7.01 12.61
N LEU A 147 -13.91 6.01 11.96
CA LEU A 147 -14.59 5.34 10.85
C LEU A 147 -15.99 4.88 11.30
N ASN A 148 -17.00 5.10 10.46
CA ASN A 148 -18.42 4.82 10.71
C ASN A 148 -19.09 5.65 11.82
N SER A 149 -18.45 6.72 12.30
CA SER A 149 -19.12 7.67 13.20
C SER A 149 -19.94 8.70 12.42
N ASN A 150 -21.03 9.19 13.03
CA ASN A 150 -21.85 10.26 12.46
C ASN A 150 -21.37 11.66 12.87
N THR A 151 -20.47 11.74 13.87
CA THR A 151 -19.96 13.00 14.41
C THR A 151 -18.46 12.92 14.67
N GLY A 152 -17.80 14.06 14.49
CA GLY A 152 -16.41 14.25 14.87
C GLY A 152 -16.23 14.66 16.33
N LYS A 153 -14.98 14.65 16.78
CA LYS A 153 -14.52 15.17 18.06
C LYS A 153 -13.46 16.23 17.83
N ILE A 154 -13.61 17.40 18.45
CA ILE A 154 -12.62 18.47 18.37
C ILE A 154 -11.35 18.05 19.13
N MET A 155 -10.21 18.09 18.45
CA MET A 155 -8.89 17.80 19.02
C MET A 155 -8.10 19.06 19.34
N ALA A 156 -8.19 20.04 18.43
CA ALA A 156 -7.61 21.37 18.56
C ALA A 156 -8.57 22.39 17.92
N CYS A 157 -8.65 23.58 18.48
CA CYS A 157 -9.53 24.64 17.97
C CYS A 157 -9.03 26.02 18.41
N GLY A 158 -9.52 27.05 17.72
CA GLY A 158 -9.58 28.40 18.24
C GLY A 158 -9.73 29.45 17.14
N ASN A 159 -9.71 30.72 17.50
CA ASN A 159 -9.94 31.84 16.60
C ASN A 159 -8.70 32.75 16.53
N GLY A 160 -7.51 32.15 16.39
CA GLY A 160 -6.26 32.87 16.13
C GLY A 160 -5.60 33.62 17.28
N LYS A 161 -6.00 33.41 18.54
CA LYS A 161 -5.18 33.80 19.71
C LYS A 161 -3.85 33.02 19.71
N GLU A 162 -2.87 33.45 20.51
CA GLU A 162 -1.50 32.91 20.49
C GLU A 162 -1.41 31.38 20.60
N ASN A 163 -2.25 30.75 21.42
CA ASN A 163 -2.30 29.28 21.60
C ASN A 163 -3.50 28.62 20.91
N GLN A 164 -4.08 29.30 19.92
CA GLN A 164 -5.24 28.85 19.14
C GLN A 164 -4.86 28.69 17.68
N LEU A 165 -5.51 27.74 17.00
CA LEU A 165 -5.37 27.58 15.56
C LEU A 165 -6.08 28.71 14.82
N TYR A 166 -5.65 28.97 13.60
CA TYR A 166 -6.29 29.87 12.66
C TYR A 166 -6.02 29.39 11.24
N ASN A 167 -7.08 28.97 10.53
CA ASN A 167 -6.99 28.43 9.18
C ASN A 167 -5.95 27.28 9.06
N PRO A 168 -6.07 26.20 9.87
CA PRO A 168 -5.16 25.07 9.76
C PRO A 168 -5.35 24.43 8.39
N ARG A 169 -4.25 24.13 7.70
CA ARG A 169 -4.31 23.66 6.32
C ARG A 169 -3.96 22.20 6.16
N ASP A 170 -2.85 21.78 6.75
CA ASP A 170 -2.37 20.41 6.65
C ASP A 170 -2.13 19.81 8.02
N ILE A 171 -2.19 18.48 8.11
CA ILE A 171 -1.98 17.73 9.34
C ILE A 171 -1.35 16.37 9.02
N ILE A 172 -0.32 16.01 9.77
CA ILE A 172 0.31 14.68 9.71
C ILE A 172 0.40 14.07 11.10
N PHE A 173 0.58 12.76 11.13
CA PHE A 173 0.83 12.02 12.36
C PHE A 173 2.31 11.64 12.47
N ASP A 174 2.97 12.20 13.47
CA ASP A 174 4.30 11.79 13.90
C ASP A 174 4.17 10.53 14.76
N LYS A 175 4.49 9.39 14.16
CA LYS A 175 4.39 8.07 14.81
C LYS A 175 5.40 7.90 15.94
N GLN A 176 6.58 8.52 15.85
CA GLN A 176 7.65 8.36 16.83
C GLN A 176 7.26 9.06 18.14
N ASN A 177 6.82 10.32 18.03
CA ASN A 177 6.40 11.13 19.19
C ASN A 177 4.92 10.96 19.55
N LYS A 178 4.19 10.15 18.76
CA LYS A 178 2.74 9.94 18.87
C LYS A 178 1.98 11.26 18.99
N SER A 179 2.33 12.20 18.12
CA SER A 179 1.84 13.56 18.10
C SER A 179 1.33 13.92 16.71
N PHE A 180 0.61 15.03 16.60
CA PHE A 180 0.19 15.59 15.32
C PHE A 180 1.03 16.82 15.02
N ILE A 181 1.43 16.97 13.77
CA ILE A 181 2.08 18.19 13.28
C ILE A 181 1.09 18.86 12.35
N ILE A 182 0.80 20.14 12.59
CA ILE A 182 -0.26 20.90 11.93
C ILE A 182 0.35 22.14 11.30
N SER A 183 0.00 22.38 10.04
CA SER A 183 0.20 23.68 9.40
C SER A 183 -0.88 24.63 9.89
N ASP A 184 -0.49 25.67 10.62
CA ASP A 184 -1.37 26.73 11.13
C ASP A 184 -1.14 28.01 10.30
N VAL A 185 -1.59 27.97 9.04
CA VAL A 185 -1.27 28.98 8.00
C VAL A 185 -1.68 30.38 8.42
N GLY A 186 -2.87 30.54 9.01
CA GLY A 186 -3.33 31.86 9.47
C GLY A 186 -2.48 32.44 10.60
N ARG A 187 -1.64 31.63 11.24
CA ARG A 187 -0.64 32.07 12.24
C ARG A 187 0.80 31.98 11.71
N ARG A 188 1.00 31.66 10.43
CA ARG A 188 2.30 31.53 9.76
C ARG A 188 3.29 30.66 10.52
N ARG A 189 2.83 29.48 10.95
CA ARG A 189 3.62 28.58 11.79
C ARG A 189 3.25 27.11 11.57
N VAL A 190 4.14 26.24 11.99
CA VAL A 190 3.88 24.80 12.17
C VAL A 190 3.89 24.49 13.65
N VAL A 191 2.89 23.74 14.10
CA VAL A 191 2.70 23.39 15.52
C VAL A 191 2.63 21.88 15.73
N ARG A 192 3.27 21.40 16.79
CA ARG A 192 3.12 20.04 17.29
C ARG A 192 2.05 19.99 18.38
N TYR A 193 1.12 19.05 18.27
CA TYR A 193 0.01 18.83 19.20
C TYR A 193 0.09 17.41 19.79
N PHE A 194 0.06 17.32 21.12
CA PHE A 194 0.15 16.03 21.82
C PHE A 194 -1.24 15.51 22.22
N ASP A 195 -1.53 14.24 21.93
CA ASP A 195 -2.78 13.62 22.36
C ASP A 195 -2.79 13.39 23.88
N LYS A 196 -3.66 14.13 24.58
CA LYS A 196 -3.85 14.05 26.03
C LYS A 196 -4.32 12.68 26.53
N ASN A 197 -4.85 11.82 25.66
CA ASN A 197 -5.35 10.50 26.07
C ASN A 197 -4.22 9.52 26.42
N GLN A 198 -2.97 9.83 26.07
CA GLN A 198 -1.81 9.02 26.42
C GLN A 198 -1.33 9.32 27.84
N LYS A 199 -2.00 8.71 28.83
CA LYS A 199 -1.54 8.70 30.23
C LYS A 199 -0.35 7.73 30.38
N THR A 200 0.87 8.20 30.14
CA THR A 200 2.09 7.46 30.47
C THR A 200 2.43 7.61 31.97
N LEU A 201 3.21 6.68 32.52
CA LEU A 201 3.74 6.82 33.88
C LEU A 201 4.57 8.12 34.01
N ILE A 202 5.29 8.47 32.94
CA ILE A 202 6.07 9.71 32.82
C ILE A 202 5.15 10.94 32.88
N SER A 203 4.00 10.95 32.19
CA SER A 203 3.08 12.09 32.25
C SER A 203 2.40 12.24 33.62
N LYS A 204 2.21 11.14 34.36
CA LYS A 204 1.80 11.20 35.78
C LYS A 204 2.89 11.80 36.68
N ILE A 205 4.15 11.40 36.48
CA ILE A 205 5.30 11.89 37.26
C ILE A 205 5.55 13.38 36.98
N ILE A 206 5.57 13.79 35.72
CA ILE A 206 5.73 15.19 35.29
C ILE A 206 4.65 16.08 35.90
N ARG A 207 3.39 15.62 35.89
CA ARG A 207 2.26 16.32 36.54
C ARG A 207 2.41 16.40 38.06
N LYS A 208 3.01 15.38 38.70
CA LYS A 208 3.31 15.36 40.15
C LYS A 208 4.38 16.38 40.53
N PHE A 209 5.34 16.66 39.64
CA PHE A 209 6.41 17.63 39.85
C PHE A 209 6.11 19.04 39.29
N GLY A 210 4.83 19.36 39.03
CA GLY A 210 4.41 20.73 38.66
C GLY A 210 4.83 21.19 37.26
N ARG A 211 5.53 20.37 36.46
CA ARG A 211 5.79 20.66 35.06
C ARG A 211 4.57 20.22 34.25
N HIS A 212 3.80 21.15 33.72
CA HIS A 212 2.75 20.79 32.78
C HIS A 212 3.38 20.49 31.41
N GLN A 213 3.12 19.31 30.85
CA GLN A 213 3.45 19.08 29.43
C GLN A 213 2.67 20.09 28.59
N LYS A 214 3.36 20.83 27.71
CA LYS A 214 2.73 21.78 26.81
C LYS A 214 1.77 21.01 25.89
N LYS A 215 0.49 21.41 25.85
CA LYS A 215 -0.54 20.81 24.96
C LYS A 215 -0.15 20.98 23.48
N GLN A 216 0.56 22.07 23.21
CA GLN A 216 1.00 22.51 21.89
C GLN A 216 2.42 23.06 22.01
N GLN A 217 3.23 22.83 20.97
CA GLN A 217 4.54 23.46 20.79
C GLN A 217 4.58 24.09 19.39
N ILE A 218 5.06 25.32 19.29
CA ILE A 218 5.43 25.90 17.98
C ILE A 218 6.79 25.30 17.63
N ILE A 219 6.88 24.65 16.47
CA ILE A 219 8.12 23.98 16.03
C ILE A 219 8.78 24.71 14.88
N ILE A 220 8.02 25.42 14.04
CA ILE A 220 8.55 26.28 12.98
C ILE A 220 7.72 27.56 12.97
N SER A 221 8.37 28.72 12.96
CA SER A 221 7.72 30.03 12.95
C SER A 221 7.99 30.79 11.63
N ASN A 222 7.19 31.81 11.37
CA ASN A 222 7.29 32.67 10.18
C ASN A 222 7.34 31.92 8.84
N ILE A 223 6.45 30.96 8.68
CA ILE A 223 6.36 30.13 7.47
C ILE A 223 4.93 30.04 6.96
N PHE A 224 4.74 30.23 5.65
CA PHE A 224 3.43 30.03 5.00
C PHE A 224 3.32 28.58 4.52
N CYS A 225 3.16 27.67 5.49
CA CYS A 225 3.18 26.22 5.26
C CYS A 225 1.94 25.72 4.50
N GLU A 226 2.02 25.42 3.20
CA GLU A 226 0.85 24.89 2.47
C GLU A 226 0.66 23.38 2.67
N GLY A 227 1.78 22.65 2.64
CA GLY A 227 1.84 21.22 2.88
C GLY A 227 3.06 20.86 3.70
N LEU A 228 2.98 19.76 4.43
CA LEU A 228 4.08 19.26 5.24
C LEU A 228 4.12 17.72 5.24
N THR A 229 5.31 17.18 5.44
CA THR A 229 5.50 15.74 5.64
C THR A 229 6.63 15.47 6.64
N ILE A 230 6.69 14.26 7.17
CA ILE A 230 7.77 13.81 8.06
C ILE A 230 8.32 12.49 7.52
N ASP A 231 9.63 12.35 7.50
CA ASP A 231 10.28 11.10 7.10
C ASP A 231 10.49 10.16 8.29
N ASN A 232 11.06 8.98 8.02
CA ASN A 232 11.29 7.95 9.04
C ASN A 232 12.39 8.32 10.05
N ASN A 233 13.21 9.33 9.76
CA ASN A 233 14.24 9.82 10.68
C ASN A 233 13.70 10.95 11.57
N GLY A 234 12.50 11.46 11.29
CA GLY A 234 11.86 12.54 12.03
C GLY A 234 12.07 13.92 11.41
N TYR A 235 12.72 14.02 10.24
CA TYR A 235 12.87 15.30 9.56
C TYR A 235 11.53 15.77 9.00
N ILE A 236 11.21 17.04 9.24
CA ILE A 236 9.99 17.68 8.79
C ILE A 236 10.28 18.48 7.53
N TYR A 237 9.56 18.20 6.46
CA TYR A 237 9.63 18.93 5.20
C TYR A 237 8.41 19.82 5.09
N VAL A 238 8.62 21.10 4.81
CA VAL A 238 7.56 22.10 4.70
C VAL A 238 7.68 22.84 3.39
N SER A 239 6.56 22.99 2.68
CA SER A 239 6.46 23.93 1.56
C SER A 239 6.12 25.33 2.08
N ASP A 240 7.00 26.29 1.82
CA ASP A 240 6.71 27.71 2.04
C ASP A 240 6.13 28.30 0.74
N TYR A 241 4.83 28.57 0.78
CA TYR A 241 4.08 29.12 -0.36
C TYR A 241 4.60 30.48 -0.82
N GLU A 242 5.00 31.33 0.12
CA GLU A 242 5.40 32.70 -0.19
C GLU A 242 6.83 32.77 -0.73
N LYS A 243 7.69 31.85 -0.26
CA LYS A 243 9.09 31.80 -0.68
C LYS A 243 9.34 30.85 -1.85
N HIS A 244 8.31 30.17 -2.33
CA HIS A 244 8.39 29.22 -3.45
C HIS A 244 9.48 28.16 -3.23
N GLU A 245 9.57 27.65 -2.00
CA GLU A 245 10.62 26.72 -1.58
C GLU A 245 10.07 25.59 -0.71
N VAL A 246 10.83 24.51 -0.63
CA VAL A 246 10.65 23.42 0.31
C VAL A 246 11.90 23.33 1.15
N ARG A 247 11.72 23.37 2.46
CA ARG A 247 12.80 23.26 3.44
C ARG A 247 12.59 22.06 4.36
N ARG A 248 13.69 21.57 4.94
CA ARG A 248 13.75 20.48 5.90
C ARG A 248 14.21 21.00 7.25
N TRP A 249 13.57 20.55 8.32
CA TRP A 249 13.96 20.81 9.71
C TRP A 249 14.20 19.49 10.46
N GLU A 250 15.24 19.48 11.27
CA GLU A 250 15.45 18.57 12.40
C GLU A 250 14.86 19.17 13.69
N GLU A 251 14.60 18.33 14.69
CA GLU A 251 14.15 18.81 15.99
C GLU A 251 15.25 19.62 16.69
N GLY A 252 14.98 20.90 16.92
CA GLY A 252 15.93 21.83 17.55
C GLY A 252 16.56 22.83 16.59
N ASP A 253 16.37 22.66 15.28
CA ASP A 253 16.86 23.61 14.29
C ASP A 253 16.27 25.01 14.49
N GLU A 254 17.13 26.03 14.40
CA GLU A 254 16.71 27.43 14.37
C GLU A 254 16.21 27.84 12.98
N GLU A 255 16.79 27.24 11.92
CA GLU A 255 16.44 27.49 10.52
C GLU A 255 16.41 26.18 9.72
N GLY A 256 15.54 26.11 8.71
CA GLY A 256 15.41 24.92 7.86
C GLY A 256 16.37 24.95 6.69
N GLU A 257 16.90 23.78 6.35
CA GLU A 257 17.74 23.56 5.18
C GLU A 257 16.91 23.56 3.89
N LEU A 258 17.33 24.31 2.88
CA LEU A 258 16.69 24.33 1.57
C LEU A 258 16.84 22.97 0.87
N VAL A 259 15.71 22.34 0.53
CA VAL A 259 15.67 21.05 -0.18
C VAL A 259 15.35 21.24 -1.66
N ALA A 260 14.41 22.13 -1.99
CA ALA A 260 14.01 22.41 -3.35
C ALA A 260 13.41 23.81 -3.49
N GLY A 261 13.53 24.44 -4.67
CA GLY A 261 13.05 25.80 -4.90
C GLY A 261 14.07 26.87 -4.51
N GLY A 262 13.61 28.09 -4.20
CA GLY A 262 14.48 29.18 -3.75
C GLY A 262 15.19 29.99 -4.85
N ASN A 263 14.94 29.68 -6.14
CA ASN A 263 15.53 30.39 -7.29
C ASN A 263 14.52 31.29 -8.04
N GLY A 264 13.37 31.61 -7.44
CA GLY A 264 12.32 32.43 -8.05
C GLY A 264 12.43 33.91 -7.66
N GLN A 265 12.38 34.78 -8.67
CA GLN A 265 12.54 36.25 -8.63
C GLN A 265 11.73 36.98 -7.56
#